data_AF-I2K892-F1
#
_entry.id   AF-I2K892-F1
#
_cell.length_a   1.000
_cell.length_b   1.000
_cell.length_c   1.000
_cell.angle_alpha   90.00
_cell.angle_beta   90.00
_cell.angle_gamma   90.00
#
_symmetry.space_group_name_H-M   'P 1'
#
loop_
_entity.id
_entity.type
_entity.pdbx_description
1 polymer ?
#
loop_
_entity_poly.entity_id
_entity_poly.type
_entity_poly.pdbx_seq_one_letter_code
_entity_poly.pdbx_strand_id
1 'polypeptide(L)'
;MLIRSGKIQFLFWTAFFSVMLYIWIVTIGLQTFVLPDEKPLELPQEVILLMFVLYGFLAVALVAGTIISTMINNRYYMKFFGIFMMVGLATLLTTRGVFG
;
A
#
# COMPACT_ATOMS: atom_id res chain seq x y z
N MET A 1 27.44 4.21 -11.46
CA MET A 1 26.95 5.53 -11.94
C MET A 1 25.46 5.47 -12.31
N LEU A 2 24.60 4.92 -11.43
CA LEU A 2 23.14 4.79 -11.67
C LEU A 2 22.29 5.73 -10.79
N ILE A 3 22.94 6.44 -9.85
CA ILE A 3 22.34 7.23 -8.76
C ILE A 3 22.32 8.74 -9.10
N ARG A 4 22.22 9.11 -10.38
CA ARG A 4 22.37 10.53 -10.81
C ARG A 4 21.08 11.25 -11.19
N SER A 5 19.94 10.55 -11.26
CA SER A 5 18.66 11.17 -11.58
C SER A 5 17.76 11.18 -10.34
N GLY A 6 17.51 12.37 -9.78
CA GLY A 6 16.62 12.54 -8.62
C GLY A 6 15.23 11.93 -8.83
N LYS A 7 14.77 11.84 -10.08
CA LYS A 7 13.51 11.16 -10.45
C LYS A 7 13.57 9.65 -10.19
N ILE A 8 14.71 9.00 -10.46
CA ILE A 8 14.88 7.57 -10.17
C ILE A 8 15.00 7.32 -8.68
N GLN A 9 15.70 8.20 -7.94
CA GLN A 9 15.76 8.12 -6.48
C GLN A 9 14.35 8.28 -5.87
N PHE A 10 13.58 9.25 -6.35
CA PHE A 10 12.18 9.42 -5.93
C PHE A 10 11.38 8.14 -6.17
N LEU A 11 11.42 7.57 -7.37
CA LEU A 11 10.71 6.32 -7.68
C LEU A 11 11.14 5.15 -6.79
N PHE A 12 12.44 5.01 -6.51
CA PHE A 12 12.94 4.01 -5.59
C PHE A 12 12.36 4.18 -4.19
N TRP A 13 12.43 5.39 -3.64
CA TRP A 13 11.91 5.68 -2.31
C TRP A 13 10.40 5.52 -2.26
N THR A 14 9.66 6.03 -3.24
CA THR A 14 8.20 5.85 -3.32
C THR A 14 7.84 4.36 -3.38
N ALA A 15 8.53 3.56 -4.20
CA ALA A 15 8.30 2.12 -4.26
C ALA A 15 8.59 1.42 -2.94
N PHE A 16 9.72 1.75 -2.30
CA PHE A 16 10.10 1.22 -1.00
C PHE A 16 9.05 1.56 0.08
N PHE A 17 8.62 2.83 0.15
CA PHE A 17 7.58 3.28 1.07
C PHE A 17 6.24 2.59 0.80
N SER A 18 5.85 2.40 -0.47
CA SER A 18 4.63 1.65 -0.80
C SER A 18 4.68 0.21 -0.29
N VAL A 19 5.81 -0.47 -0.41
CA VAL A 19 5.98 -1.84 0.12
C VAL A 19 5.88 -1.85 1.64
N MET A 20 6.55 -0.92 2.31
CA MET A 20 6.49 -0.81 3.77
C MET A 20 5.08 -0.51 4.28
N LEU A 21 4.37 0.44 3.65
CA LEU A 21 2.98 0.74 3.97
C LEU A 21 2.08 -0.48 3.79
N TYR A 22 2.24 -1.22 2.70
CA TYR A 22 1.44 -2.41 2.45
C TYR A 22 1.71 -3.51 3.48
N ILE A 23 2.98 -3.78 3.80
CA ILE A 23 3.33 -4.75 4.85
C ILE A 23 2.72 -4.31 6.19
N TRP A 24 2.76 -3.03 6.51
CA TRP A 24 2.17 -2.52 7.76
C TRP A 24 0.66 -2.73 7.81
N ILE A 25 -0.05 -2.41 6.71
CA ILE A 25 -1.49 -2.66 6.59
C ILE A 25 -1.81 -4.14 6.80
N VAL A 26 -1.06 -5.04 6.16
CA VAL A 26 -1.26 -6.48 6.29
C VAL A 26 -0.98 -6.95 7.71
N THR A 27 0.09 -6.46 8.35
CA THR A 27 0.42 -6.81 9.73
C THR A 27 -0.68 -6.37 10.70
N ILE A 28 -1.20 -5.14 10.57
CA ILE A 28 -2.33 -4.67 11.39
C ILE A 28 -3.55 -5.55 11.15
N GLY A 29 -3.91 -5.80 9.88
CA GLY A 29 -5.07 -6.65 9.55
C GLY A 29 -4.94 -8.07 10.11
N LEU A 30 -3.75 -8.67 10.03
CA LEU A 30 -3.48 -10.00 10.59
C LEU A 30 -3.58 -10.00 12.11
N GLN A 31 -2.95 -9.06 12.81
CA GLN A 31 -2.98 -8.98 14.27
C GLN A 31 -4.39 -8.72 14.80
N THR A 32 -5.17 -7.89 14.13
CA THR A 32 -6.50 -7.52 14.61
C THR A 32 -7.56 -8.58 14.29
N PHE A 33 -7.52 -9.19 13.10
CA PHE A 33 -8.63 -10.02 12.63
C PHE A 33 -8.31 -11.52 12.53
N VAL A 34 -7.04 -11.90 12.40
CA VAL A 34 -6.65 -13.31 12.20
C VAL A 34 -5.98 -13.89 13.44
N LEU A 35 -5.13 -13.11 14.11
CA LEU A 35 -4.35 -13.51 15.28
C LEU A 35 -4.58 -12.59 16.50
N PRO A 36 -5.84 -12.31 16.89
CA PRO A 36 -6.07 -11.52 18.09
C PRO A 36 -5.74 -12.33 19.35
N ASP A 37 -5.00 -11.72 20.29
CA ASP A 37 -4.76 -12.30 21.62
C ASP A 37 -6.09 -12.44 22.41
N GLU A 38 -7.02 -11.51 22.21
CA GLU A 38 -8.39 -11.55 22.70
C GLU A 38 -9.35 -11.20 21.55
N LYS A 39 -10.33 -12.06 21.28
CA LYS A 39 -11.31 -11.81 20.20
C LYS A 39 -12.02 -10.47 20.46
N PRO A 40 -11.91 -9.48 19.56
CA PRO A 40 -12.60 -8.23 19.75
C PRO A 40 -14.12 -8.46 19.76
N LEU A 41 -14.78 -8.10 20.87
CA LEU A 41 -16.23 -8.20 21.05
C LEU A 41 -16.99 -7.23 20.12
N GLU A 42 -16.33 -6.15 19.72
CA GLU A 42 -16.84 -5.13 18.79
C GLU A 42 -15.78 -4.82 17.73
N LEU A 43 -16.22 -4.35 16.56
CA LEU A 43 -15.30 -3.90 15.51
C LEU A 43 -14.42 -2.74 16.03
N PRO A 44 -13.09 -2.89 16.11
CA PRO A 44 -12.22 -1.89 16.69
C PRO A 44 -12.12 -0.67 15.77
N GLN A 45 -12.94 0.35 16.04
CA GLN A 45 -13.09 1.54 15.20
C GLN A 45 -11.77 2.29 14.98
N GLU A 46 -10.92 2.38 16.01
CA GLU A 46 -9.62 3.03 15.92
C GLU A 46 -8.69 2.33 14.92
N VAL A 47 -8.73 0.99 14.87
CA VAL A 47 -7.93 0.20 13.93
C VAL A 47 -8.46 0.37 12.51
N ILE A 48 -9.78 0.39 12.33
CA ILE A 48 -10.40 0.63 11.01
C ILE A 48 -10.01 2.02 10.49
N LEU A 49 -10.07 3.05 11.35
CA LEU A 49 -9.63 4.40 11.00
C LEU A 49 -8.15 4.42 10.60
N LEU A 50 -7.29 3.75 11.37
CA LEU A 50 -5.87 3.62 11.06
C LEU A 50 -5.64 2.93 9.71
N MET A 51 -6.32 1.81 9.46
CA MET A 51 -6.24 1.10 8.18
C MET A 51 -6.69 1.98 7.02
N PHE A 52 -7.77 2.75 7.19
CA PHE A 52 -8.26 3.68 6.18
C PHE A 52 -7.21 4.75 5.85
N VAL A 53 -6.57 5.34 6.87
CA VAL A 53 -5.49 6.32 6.70
C VAL A 53 -4.29 5.71 5.99
N LEU A 54 -3.86 4.50 6.38
CA LEU A 54 -2.73 3.81 5.77
C LEU A 54 -3.00 3.45 4.30
N TYR A 55 -4.20 2.98 3.97
CA TYR A 55 -4.62 2.77 2.58
C TYR A 55 -4.66 4.08 1.78
N GLY A 56 -5.07 5.18 2.41
CA GLY A 56 -4.99 6.52 1.81
C GLY A 56 -3.56 6.91 1.45
N PHE A 57 -2.61 6.73 2.37
CA PHE A 57 -1.19 6.99 2.08
C PHE A 57 -0.62 6.06 1.02
N LEU A 58 -1.00 4.77 1.03
CA LEU A 58 -0.60 3.83 0.00
C LEU A 58 -1.12 4.28 -1.38
N ALA A 59 -2.39 4.66 -1.47
CA ALA A 59 -2.98 5.15 -2.72
C ALA A 59 -2.24 6.38 -3.26
N VAL A 60 -1.94 7.36 -2.41
CA VAL A 60 -1.17 8.56 -2.80
C VAL A 60 0.21 8.18 -3.31
N ALA A 61 0.93 7.30 -2.60
CA ALA A 61 2.26 6.84 -3.01
C ALA A 61 2.23 6.12 -4.38
N LEU A 62 1.24 5.23 -4.58
CA LEU A 62 1.10 4.49 -5.83
C LEU A 62 0.72 5.39 -7.01
N VAL A 63 -0.18 6.35 -6.81
CA VAL A 63 -0.55 7.32 -7.84
C VAL A 63 0.64 8.22 -8.19
N ALA A 64 1.33 8.76 -7.19
CA ALA A 64 2.53 9.59 -7.40
C ALA A 64 3.62 8.81 -8.16
N GLY A 65 3.90 7.57 -7.75
CA GLY A 65 4.84 6.69 -8.42
C GLY A 65 4.45 6.38 -9.87
N THR A 66 3.16 6.14 -10.11
CA THR A 66 2.61 5.90 -11.46
C THR A 66 2.78 7.12 -12.36
N ILE A 67 2.44 8.32 -11.87
CA ILE A 67 2.59 9.57 -12.62
C ILE A 67 4.06 9.79 -12.99
N ILE A 68 4.97 9.77 -12.01
CA ILE A 68 6.39 10.06 -12.25
C ILE A 68 7.01 9.01 -13.17
N SER A 69 6.70 7.71 -12.96
CA SER A 69 7.23 6.64 -13.81
C SER A 69 6.75 6.75 -15.26
N THR A 70 5.51 7.20 -15.46
CA THR A 70 4.93 7.46 -16.79
C THR A 70 5.59 8.69 -17.44
N MET A 71 5.78 9.78 -16.69
CA MET A 71 6.43 11.00 -17.20
C MET A 71 7.87 10.77 -17.67
N ILE A 72 8.61 9.84 -17.05
CA ILE A 72 9.98 9.50 -17.45
C ILE A 72 10.06 8.24 -18.34
N ASN A 73 8.91 7.68 -18.74
CA ASN A 73 8.80 6.47 -19.55
C ASN A 73 9.60 5.28 -18.97
N ASN A 74 9.60 5.11 -17.64
CA ASN A 74 10.30 4.02 -16.98
C ASN A 74 9.37 2.80 -16.85
N ARG A 75 9.50 1.88 -17.82
CA ARG A 75 8.67 0.67 -17.91
C ARG A 75 8.72 -0.23 -16.67
N TYR A 76 9.85 -0.28 -15.95
CA TYR A 76 9.97 -1.09 -14.74
C TYR A 76 9.05 -0.55 -13.64
N TYR A 77 9.18 0.74 -13.31
CA TYR A 77 8.37 1.35 -12.27
C TYR A 77 6.88 1.48 -12.66
N MET A 78 6.58 1.72 -13.94
CA MET A 78 5.19 1.70 -14.42
C MET A 78 4.51 0.35 -14.14
N LYS A 79 5.20 -0.76 -14.44
CA LYS A 79 4.69 -2.11 -14.13
C LYS A 79 4.60 -2.35 -12.63
N PHE A 80 5.63 -1.95 -11.88
CA PHE A 80 5.67 -2.12 -10.42
C PHE A 80 4.46 -1.46 -9.75
N PHE A 81 4.24 -0.16 -10.00
CA PHE A 81 3.13 0.57 -9.37
C PHE A 81 1.76 0.08 -9.87
N GLY A 82 1.65 -0.33 -11.14
CA GLY A 82 0.43 -0.95 -11.66
C GLY A 82 0.08 -2.26 -10.98
N ILE A 83 1.06 -3.16 -10.80
CA ILE A 83 0.87 -4.41 -10.05
C ILE A 83 0.50 -4.12 -8.61
N PHE A 84 1.18 -3.18 -7.96
CA PHE A 84 0.92 -2.85 -6.57
C PHE A 84 -0.46 -2.21 -6.36
N MET A 85 -0.96 -1.43 -7.32
CA MET A 85 -2.34 -0.95 -7.31
C MET A 85 -3.33 -2.13 -7.38
N MET A 86 -3.11 -3.10 -8.26
CA MET A 86 -3.96 -4.29 -8.34
C MET A 86 -3.94 -5.09 -7.05
N VAL A 87 -2.76 -5.30 -6.44
CA VAL A 87 -2.61 -6.00 -5.16
C VAL A 87 -3.33 -5.26 -4.03
N GLY A 88 -3.17 -3.94 -3.92
CA GLY A 88 -3.86 -3.14 -2.92
C GLY A 88 -5.38 -3.19 -3.08
N LEU A 89 -5.88 -3.07 -4.30
CA LEU A 89 -7.32 -3.17 -4.60
C LEU A 89 -7.87 -4.57 -4.33
N ALA A 90 -7.17 -5.63 -4.74
CA ALA A 90 -7.56 -6.99 -4.47
C ALA A 90 -7.67 -7.23 -2.96
N THR A 91 -6.69 -6.76 -2.19
CA THR A 91 -6.67 -6.89 -0.72
C THR A 91 -7.84 -6.13 -0.07
N LEU A 92 -8.13 -4.91 -0.53
CA LEU A 92 -9.28 -4.13 -0.08
C LEU A 92 -10.61 -4.84 -0.37
N LEU A 93 -10.77 -5.37 -1.59
CA LEU A 93 -11.98 -6.07 -2.01
C LEU A 93 -12.17 -7.38 -1.24
N THR A 94 -11.11 -8.16 -1.02
CA THR A 94 -11.18 -9.39 -0.22
C THR A 94 -11.49 -9.08 1.23
N THR A 95 -10.90 -8.02 1.79
CA THR A 95 -11.20 -7.59 3.17
C THR A 95 -12.66 -7.19 3.28
N ARG A 96 -13.16 -6.35 2.36
CA ARG A 96 -14.57 -5.97 2.35
C ARG A 96 -15.48 -7.19 2.20
N GLY A 97 -15.22 -8.09 1.26
CA GLY A 97 -16.04 -9.29 1.06
C GLY A 97 -16.06 -10.27 2.24
N VAL A 98 -15.05 -10.23 3.12
CA VAL A 98 -15.02 -11.02 4.36
C VAL A 98 -15.80 -10.33 5.50
N PHE A 99 -15.91 -9.00 5.49
CA PHE A 99 -16.53 -8.20 6.57
C PHE A 99 -17.87 -7.51 6.19
N GLY A 100 -18.32 -7.55 4.93
CA GLY A 100 -19.54 -6.88 4.41
C GLY A 100 -19.43 -6.40 2.97
#